data_AF-A0A1M4YV72-F1
#
_entry.id   AF-A0A1M4YV72-F1
#
_cell.length_a   1.000
_cell.length_b   1.000
_cell.length_c   1.000
_cell.angle_alpha   90.00
_cell.angle_beta   90.00
_cell.angle_gamma   90.00
#
_symmetry.space_group_name_H-M   'P 1'
#
loop_
_entity.id
_entity.type
_entity.pdbx_description
1 polymer ?
#
loop_
_entity_poly.entity_id
_entity_poly.type
_entity_poly.pdbx_seq_one_letter_code
_entity_poly.pdbx_strand_id
1 'polypeptide(L)'
;MEESGTKPHIPFGLKHFALFSPKPSVCERVSLSLGIGAVKHCDKELKNLSWGKPYGGPKHEWYGNVELQYSRFFNRNKAWSLDVKLRGRFYETHYDLSPIAGHRWDYHLGLNIGATYYIRKRGWERCIQGDNINYIISMPAPVVVQNCPEYSTFTFYIFYPNNYSGRNDAPVVADADVHTMDYLAGGIFTQKRFKNSSVVASRLKAGTSLRSLKTEDIPTEKATFTENPTNVARGYEMSRQPLSLNMDADNMQRFEDVADYYYAPIYEADKVWGYRIDNETRTQTLLSRDNYNETASYSLNAHAGLTTVRENMPLGEGTVLYSFADVYAALTGNEGYISQFSDKQSVDAIKDILENSRILHVQAEGLATSQDNYIGKNAEVVGLNRNRTLSHYRALSAIKWLRESGKFGELKQGDFSINVLSDPIGCVDDQSTRGLKAKLNRCARITVKYIK
;
A
#
# COMPACT_ATOMS: atom_id res chain seq x y z
N MET A 1 -26.78 2.85 26.85
CA MET A 1 -27.50 1.63 26.44
C MET A 1 -28.50 2.04 25.38
N GLU A 2 -28.18 1.76 24.12
CA GLU A 2 -29.06 1.20 23.09
C GLU A 2 -28.17 1.00 21.85
N GLU A 3 -28.05 -0.25 21.44
CA GLU A 3 -27.30 -0.66 20.24
C GLU A 3 -27.98 -0.07 18.99
N SER A 4 -27.19 0.47 18.07
CA SER A 4 -27.59 0.54 16.66
C SER A 4 -26.44 0.05 15.79
N GLY A 5 -26.52 -1.23 15.42
CA GLY A 5 -25.60 -1.84 14.48
C GLY A 5 -25.78 -1.24 13.09
N THR A 6 -24.67 -0.91 12.44
CA THR A 6 -24.64 -0.72 10.98
C THR A 6 -24.21 -2.03 10.34
N LYS A 7 -25.16 -2.62 9.61
CA LYS A 7 -25.07 -3.85 8.82
C LYS A 7 -24.14 -3.68 7.61
N PRO A 8 -23.63 -4.78 7.05
CA PRO A 8 -22.70 -4.79 5.91
C PRO A 8 -23.31 -4.19 4.64
N HIS A 9 -22.45 -3.58 3.83
CA HIS A 9 -22.74 -3.19 2.46
C HIS A 9 -23.15 -4.44 1.64
N ILE A 10 -24.43 -4.54 1.32
CA ILE A 10 -24.93 -5.45 0.29
C ILE A 10 -24.97 -4.66 -1.02
N PRO A 11 -24.13 -4.96 -2.02
CA PRO A 11 -24.35 -4.46 -3.37
C PRO A 11 -25.62 -5.12 -3.91
N PHE A 12 -26.75 -4.41 -3.82
CA PHE A 12 -27.97 -4.84 -4.49
C PHE A 12 -27.81 -4.61 -5.99
N GLY A 13 -27.54 -5.69 -6.72
CA GLY A 13 -27.96 -5.86 -8.11
C GLY A 13 -26.95 -5.50 -9.20
N LEU A 14 -25.84 -6.24 -9.29
CA LEU A 14 -25.12 -6.34 -10.57
C LEU A 14 -25.85 -7.34 -11.47
N LYS A 15 -26.95 -6.93 -12.12
CA LYS A 15 -27.60 -7.77 -13.14
C LYS A 15 -26.91 -7.57 -14.48
N HIS A 16 -26.05 -8.51 -14.85
CA HIS A 16 -25.57 -8.64 -16.21
C HIS A 16 -26.73 -9.10 -17.11
N PHE A 17 -27.32 -8.19 -17.86
CA PHE A 17 -28.19 -8.56 -18.98
C PHE A 17 -27.37 -8.59 -20.26
N ALA A 18 -26.97 -9.78 -20.69
CA ALA A 18 -26.48 -9.99 -22.05
C ALA A 18 -27.68 -10.26 -22.96
N LEU A 19 -28.19 -9.21 -23.61
CA LEU A 19 -29.16 -9.38 -24.70
C LEU A 19 -28.41 -9.83 -25.96
N PHE A 20 -28.54 -11.11 -26.30
CA PHE A 20 -28.10 -11.65 -27.58
C PHE A 20 -29.19 -11.39 -28.62
N SER A 21 -28.83 -10.72 -29.73
CA SER A 21 -29.72 -10.57 -30.88
C SER A 21 -30.08 -11.96 -31.44
N PRO A 22 -31.33 -12.23 -31.88
CA PRO A 22 -31.79 -13.59 -32.20
C PRO A 22 -31.14 -14.23 -33.44
N LYS A 23 -30.42 -13.47 -34.28
CA LYS A 23 -29.73 -14.00 -35.48
C LYS A 23 -28.49 -13.18 -35.87
N PRO A 24 -27.35 -13.28 -35.17
CA PRO A 24 -26.08 -12.89 -35.76
C PRO A 24 -25.66 -13.98 -36.76
N SER A 25 -25.26 -13.57 -37.96
CA SER A 25 -24.59 -14.49 -38.89
C SER A 25 -23.35 -15.09 -38.23
N VAL A 26 -22.87 -16.25 -38.69
CA VAL A 26 -21.77 -17.06 -38.06
C VAL A 26 -20.51 -16.24 -37.71
N CYS A 27 -20.34 -15.09 -38.35
CA CYS A 27 -19.19 -14.20 -38.28
C CYS A 27 -19.42 -12.88 -37.51
N GLU A 28 -20.56 -12.67 -36.85
CA GLU A 28 -20.83 -11.41 -36.16
C GLU A 28 -21.18 -11.64 -34.67
N ARG A 29 -20.80 -10.68 -33.83
CA ARG A 29 -21.17 -10.68 -32.41
C ARG A 29 -21.50 -9.26 -31.96
N VAL A 30 -22.63 -9.12 -31.29
CA VAL A 30 -23.02 -7.90 -30.58
C VAL A 30 -23.07 -8.22 -29.09
N SER A 31 -22.58 -7.33 -28.26
CA SER A 31 -22.61 -7.44 -26.81
C SER A 31 -22.97 -6.09 -26.23
N LEU A 32 -24.04 -6.06 -25.45
CA LEU A 32 -24.47 -4.89 -24.70
C LEU A 32 -24.26 -5.19 -23.21
N SER A 33 -23.61 -4.26 -22.52
CA SER A 33 -23.43 -4.28 -21.07
C SER A 33 -24.06 -3.02 -20.50
N LEU A 34 -24.99 -3.22 -19.56
CA LEU A 34 -25.66 -2.14 -18.84
C LEU A 34 -25.36 -2.32 -17.35
N GLY A 35 -24.96 -1.25 -16.69
CA GLY A 35 -24.84 -1.17 -15.24
C GLY A 35 -25.52 0.09 -14.74
N ILE A 36 -26.29 -0.05 -13.66
CA ILE A 36 -26.93 1.07 -12.97
C ILE A 36 -26.63 0.88 -11.49
N GLY A 37 -26.21 1.94 -10.83
CA GLY A 37 -25.94 1.98 -9.40
C GLY A 37 -26.49 3.27 -8.79
N ALA A 38 -26.89 3.20 -7.54
CA ALA A 38 -27.26 4.37 -6.75
C ALA A 38 -26.54 4.30 -5.41
N VAL A 39 -26.03 5.45 -4.96
CA VAL A 39 -25.43 5.61 -3.64
C VAL A 39 -26.41 6.38 -2.77
N LYS A 40 -26.78 5.81 -1.62
CA LYS A 40 -27.57 6.50 -0.60
C LYS A 40 -26.61 7.10 0.42
N HIS A 41 -26.57 8.42 0.50
CA HIS A 41 -25.83 9.14 1.52
C HIS A 41 -26.70 9.27 2.78
N CYS A 42 -26.20 8.78 3.92
CA CYS A 42 -26.87 8.84 5.22
C CYS A 42 -26.27 9.96 6.07
N ASP A 43 -26.25 11.18 5.54
CA ASP A 43 -25.71 12.33 6.28
C ASP A 43 -26.69 12.81 7.35
N LYS A 44 -26.16 13.18 8.53
CA LYS A 44 -26.92 13.92 9.55
C LYS A 44 -27.19 15.34 9.04
N GLU A 45 -28.41 15.85 9.31
CA GLU A 45 -28.76 17.26 9.05
C GLU A 45 -27.68 18.21 9.57
N LEU A 46 -27.04 18.96 8.67
CA LEU A 46 -26.11 20.02 9.05
C LEU A 46 -26.92 21.27 9.41
N LYS A 47 -27.05 21.54 10.72
CA LYS A 47 -27.60 22.79 11.23
C LYS A 47 -26.49 23.85 11.28
N ASN A 48 -26.48 24.76 10.31
CA ASN A 48 -25.66 25.97 10.36
C ASN A 48 -26.56 27.19 10.59
N LEU A 49 -26.42 27.86 11.73
CA LEU A 49 -27.25 29.01 12.16
C LEU A 49 -27.08 30.27 11.27
N SER A 50 -26.05 30.31 10.42
CA SER A 50 -25.80 31.47 9.53
C SER A 50 -26.51 31.41 8.18
N TRP A 51 -27.18 30.30 7.84
CA TRP A 51 -27.77 30.06 6.50
C TRP A 51 -29.31 29.91 6.51
N GLY A 52 -29.98 30.31 7.60
CA GLY A 52 -31.44 30.54 7.64
C GLY A 52 -32.36 29.31 7.52
N LYS A 53 -31.92 28.18 6.94
CA LYS A 53 -32.63 26.88 6.91
C LYS A 53 -31.62 25.71 6.91
N PRO A 54 -31.94 24.58 7.57
CA PRO A 54 -31.08 23.39 7.55
C PRO A 54 -30.90 22.87 6.12
N TYR A 55 -29.64 22.63 5.73
CA TYR A 55 -29.28 22.10 4.42
C TYR A 55 -29.19 20.58 4.52
N GLY A 56 -30.09 19.88 3.82
CA GLY A 56 -29.97 18.44 3.60
C GLY A 56 -29.06 18.20 2.42
N GLY A 57 -27.92 17.51 2.64
CA GLY A 57 -27.10 17.01 1.54
C GLY A 57 -27.94 16.12 0.60
N PRO A 58 -27.55 16.01 -0.69
CA PRO A 58 -28.24 15.16 -1.65
C PRO A 58 -28.24 13.71 -1.16
N LYS A 59 -29.43 13.15 -0.94
CA LYS A 59 -29.60 11.84 -0.27
C LYS A 59 -29.30 10.66 -1.19
N HIS A 60 -29.24 10.88 -2.50
CA HIS A 60 -29.07 9.85 -3.53
C HIS A 60 -28.26 10.36 -4.72
N GLU A 61 -27.18 9.67 -5.07
CA GLU A 61 -26.42 9.90 -6.31
C GLU A 61 -26.60 8.71 -7.25
N TRP A 62 -26.89 8.98 -8.52
CA TRP A 62 -27.07 7.97 -9.55
C TRP A 62 -25.85 7.83 -10.44
N TYR A 63 -25.49 6.59 -10.77
CA TYR A 63 -24.45 6.24 -11.71
C TYR A 63 -24.99 5.19 -12.70
N GLY A 64 -24.65 5.34 -13.98
CA GLY A 64 -24.96 4.38 -15.02
C GLY A 64 -23.79 4.20 -15.99
N ASN A 65 -23.63 2.98 -16.50
CA ASN A 65 -22.72 2.68 -17.58
C ASN A 65 -23.41 1.84 -18.66
N VAL A 66 -23.15 2.19 -19.90
CA VAL A 66 -23.59 1.49 -21.10
C VAL A 66 -22.35 1.21 -21.93
N GLU A 67 -22.13 -0.05 -22.29
CA GLU A 67 -21.09 -0.44 -23.23
C GLU A 67 -21.70 -1.32 -24.30
N LEU A 68 -21.58 -0.89 -25.55
CA LEU A 68 -21.95 -1.65 -26.73
C LEU A 68 -20.68 -2.04 -27.47
N GLN A 69 -20.51 -3.34 -27.69
CA GLN A 69 -19.42 -3.88 -28.50
C GLN A 69 -20.01 -4.65 -29.68
N TYR A 70 -19.57 -4.29 -30.88
CA TYR A 70 -19.77 -5.06 -32.10
C TYR A 70 -18.43 -5.65 -32.54
N SER A 71 -18.43 -6.93 -32.87
CA SER A 71 -17.27 -7.66 -33.35
C SER A 71 -17.61 -8.37 -34.65
N ARG A 72 -16.88 -8.09 -35.72
CA ARG A 72 -16.96 -8.82 -36.99
C ARG A 72 -15.76 -9.73 -37.15
N PHE A 73 -16.01 -11.03 -37.17
CA PHE A 73 -15.02 -12.06 -37.36
C PHE A 73 -14.81 -12.34 -38.84
N PHE A 74 -13.56 -12.45 -39.26
CA PHE A 74 -13.22 -12.65 -40.68
C PHE A 74 -13.14 -14.12 -41.08
N ASN A 75 -13.21 -15.05 -40.12
CA ASN A 75 -13.15 -16.49 -40.39
C ASN A 75 -14.12 -17.28 -39.47
N ARG A 76 -14.55 -18.47 -39.93
CA ARG A 76 -15.43 -19.36 -39.14
C ARG A 76 -14.81 -19.79 -37.81
N ASN A 77 -13.48 -19.84 -37.75
CA ASN A 77 -12.73 -20.19 -36.54
C ASN A 77 -12.67 -19.05 -35.51
N LYS A 78 -13.22 -17.86 -35.81
CA LYS A 78 -13.24 -16.65 -34.98
C LYS A 78 -11.87 -16.23 -34.45
N ALA A 79 -10.81 -16.50 -35.21
CA ALA A 79 -9.43 -16.19 -34.83
C ALA A 79 -9.09 -14.70 -35.03
N TRP A 80 -9.76 -14.00 -35.94
CA TRP A 80 -9.54 -12.58 -36.20
C TRP A 80 -10.88 -11.82 -36.15
N SER A 81 -10.94 -10.71 -35.41
CA SER A 81 -12.07 -9.77 -35.43
C SER A 81 -11.66 -8.32 -35.62
N LEU A 82 -12.56 -7.56 -36.25
CA LEU A 82 -12.62 -6.11 -36.12
C LEU A 82 -13.66 -5.78 -35.05
N ASP A 83 -13.24 -5.07 -34.01
CA ASP A 83 -14.03 -4.71 -32.85
C ASP A 83 -14.31 -3.21 -32.83
N VAL A 84 -15.57 -2.85 -32.72
CA VAL A 84 -16.04 -1.49 -32.49
C VAL A 84 -16.73 -1.46 -31.13
N LYS A 85 -16.19 -0.69 -30.19
CA LYS A 85 -16.70 -0.57 -28.83
C LYS A 85 -17.07 0.86 -28.51
N LEU A 86 -18.34 1.09 -28.24
CA LEU A 86 -18.88 2.34 -27.77
C LEU A 86 -19.20 2.22 -26.28
N ARG A 87 -18.64 3.11 -25.46
CA ARG A 87 -18.88 3.16 -24.01
C ARG A 87 -19.40 4.53 -23.63
N GLY A 88 -20.41 4.55 -22.78
CA GLY A 88 -20.94 5.74 -22.14
C GLY A 88 -21.08 5.51 -20.65
N ARG A 89 -20.55 6.43 -19.86
CA ARG A 89 -20.70 6.45 -18.41
C ARG A 89 -21.40 7.75 -18.06
N PHE A 90 -22.50 7.67 -17.32
CA PHE A 90 -23.36 8.79 -16.95
C PHE A 90 -23.46 8.81 -15.45
N TYR A 91 -23.27 9.96 -14.83
CA TYR A 91 -23.35 10.06 -13.39
C TYR A 91 -23.82 11.43 -12.97
N GLU A 92 -24.57 11.45 -11.89
CA GLU A 92 -24.97 12.67 -11.22
C GLU A 92 -23.79 13.18 -10.39
N THR A 93 -23.45 14.45 -10.57
CA THR A 93 -22.37 15.12 -9.83
C THR A 93 -22.92 16.28 -9.04
N HIS A 94 -22.65 16.28 -7.73
CA HIS A 94 -22.83 17.44 -6.87
C HIS A 94 -21.47 18.09 -6.64
N TYR A 95 -21.06 18.99 -7.55
CA TYR A 95 -19.84 19.78 -7.36
C TYR A 95 -20.15 21.09 -6.61
N ASP A 96 -19.42 21.27 -5.51
CA ASP A 96 -19.47 22.36 -4.55
C ASP A 96 -20.81 22.57 -3.84
N LEU A 97 -20.72 22.80 -2.53
CA LEU A 97 -21.77 23.26 -1.62
C LEU A 97 -22.28 24.68 -1.98
N SER A 98 -22.45 24.97 -3.28
CA SER A 98 -22.99 26.21 -3.82
C SER A 98 -24.53 26.14 -3.86
N PRO A 99 -25.26 27.11 -3.28
CA PRO A 99 -26.71 27.12 -3.22
C PRO A 99 -27.43 27.27 -4.59
N ILE A 100 -26.68 27.32 -5.70
CA ILE A 100 -27.20 27.58 -7.05
C ILE A 100 -27.01 26.35 -7.98
N ALA A 101 -26.28 25.31 -7.56
CA ALA A 101 -25.99 24.14 -8.40
C ALA A 101 -26.99 23.00 -8.15
N GLY A 102 -28.17 23.08 -8.76
CA GLY A 102 -29.11 21.96 -8.84
C GLY A 102 -28.57 20.81 -9.72
N HIS A 103 -28.96 19.57 -9.39
CA HIS A 103 -28.74 18.30 -10.11
C HIS A 103 -28.02 18.41 -11.47
N ARG A 104 -26.69 18.26 -11.48
CA ARG A 104 -25.90 18.25 -12.73
C ARG A 104 -25.55 16.82 -13.12
N TRP A 105 -25.74 16.52 -14.39
CA TRP A 105 -25.42 15.23 -15.00
C TRP A 105 -24.15 15.36 -15.83
N ASP A 106 -23.14 14.58 -15.46
CA ASP A 106 -21.89 14.46 -16.21
C ASP A 106 -21.84 13.13 -16.95
N TYR A 107 -21.06 13.11 -18.04
CA TYR A 107 -20.88 11.89 -18.83
C TYR A 107 -19.49 11.76 -19.43
N HIS A 108 -19.06 10.51 -19.61
CA HIS A 108 -17.89 10.14 -20.38
C HIS A 108 -18.29 9.19 -21.50
N LEU A 109 -18.16 9.65 -22.74
CA LEU A 109 -18.35 8.83 -23.95
C LEU A 109 -16.99 8.44 -24.53
N GLY A 110 -16.87 7.22 -25.05
CA GLY A 110 -15.68 6.76 -25.74
C GLY A 110 -16.03 5.78 -26.85
N LEU A 111 -15.34 5.91 -27.98
CA LEU A 111 -15.39 4.99 -29.11
C LEU A 111 -14.01 4.39 -29.30
N ASN A 112 -13.92 3.07 -29.36
CA ASN A 112 -12.68 2.34 -29.69
C ASN A 112 -12.93 1.48 -30.92
N ILE A 113 -11.99 1.49 -31.85
CA ILE A 113 -11.97 0.61 -33.02
C ILE A 113 -10.63 -0.12 -33.00
N GLY A 114 -10.66 -1.44 -33.01
CA GLY A 114 -9.44 -2.26 -32.90
C GLY A 114 -9.55 -3.58 -33.64
N ALA A 115 -8.42 -4.14 -34.04
CA ALA A 115 -8.35 -5.49 -34.59
C ALA A 115 -7.79 -6.43 -33.51
N THR A 116 -8.43 -7.58 -33.31
CA THR A 116 -8.06 -8.55 -32.28
C THR A 116 -7.75 -9.90 -32.92
N TYR A 117 -6.59 -10.48 -32.57
CA TYR A 117 -6.21 -11.84 -32.96
C TYR A 117 -6.20 -12.78 -31.75
N TYR A 118 -6.94 -13.89 -31.85
CA TYR A 118 -7.10 -14.89 -30.79
C TYR A 118 -6.20 -16.10 -31.03
N ILE A 119 -5.18 -16.28 -30.19
CA ILE A 119 -4.11 -17.29 -30.35
C ILE A 119 -4.56 -18.73 -29.93
N ARG A 120 -5.79 -18.93 -29.43
CA ARG A 120 -6.32 -20.29 -29.11
C ARG A 120 -7.81 -20.43 -29.43
N LYS A 121 -8.21 -21.60 -29.97
CA LYS A 121 -9.62 -22.00 -30.14
C LYS A 121 -10.31 -22.07 -28.77
N ARG A 122 -11.31 -21.21 -28.54
CA ARG A 122 -12.27 -21.39 -27.44
C ARG A 122 -13.28 -22.45 -27.88
N GLY A 123 -13.37 -23.56 -27.15
CA GLY A 123 -14.39 -24.58 -27.37
C GLY A 123 -15.79 -24.02 -27.07
N TRP A 124 -16.47 -23.54 -28.10
CA TRP A 124 -17.91 -23.26 -28.12
C TRP A 124 -18.51 -23.84 -29.40
N GLU A 125 -18.35 -25.15 -29.58
CA GLU A 125 -19.10 -25.90 -30.59
C GLU A 125 -20.30 -26.55 -29.92
N ARG A 126 -21.43 -25.82 -29.87
CA ARG A 126 -22.78 -26.40 -29.92
C ARG A 126 -23.72 -25.43 -30.63
N CYS A 127 -23.78 -25.55 -31.95
CA CYS A 127 -24.99 -25.24 -32.69
C CYS A 127 -25.66 -26.59 -33.00
N ILE A 128 -26.76 -26.89 -32.31
CA ILE A 128 -27.79 -27.79 -32.83
C ILE A 128 -29.13 -27.07 -32.64
N GLN A 129 -29.95 -27.15 -33.68
CA GLN A 129 -31.21 -26.44 -33.92
C GLN A 129 -32.41 -27.30 -33.46
N GLY A 130 -33.39 -26.68 -32.77
CA GLY A 130 -34.72 -27.24 -32.39
C GLY A 130 -34.66 -28.24 -31.21
N ASP A 131 -35.52 -28.25 -30.19
CA ASP A 131 -36.91 -27.79 -30.04
C ASP A 131 -37.21 -27.26 -28.61
N ASN A 132 -38.42 -26.71 -28.47
CA ASN A 132 -39.02 -25.96 -27.36
C ASN A 132 -38.54 -26.22 -25.92
N ILE A 133 -38.36 -25.12 -25.19
CA ILE A 133 -38.00 -25.05 -23.76
C ILE A 133 -39.15 -25.60 -22.90
N ASN A 134 -38.89 -26.68 -22.17
CA ASN A 134 -39.65 -27.06 -20.97
C ASN A 134 -38.74 -26.88 -19.74
N TYR A 135 -39.19 -26.07 -18.79
CA TYR A 135 -38.49 -25.82 -17.53
C TYR A 135 -38.72 -26.98 -16.56
N ILE A 136 -37.69 -27.76 -16.22
CA ILE A 136 -37.66 -28.59 -15.01
C ILE A 136 -36.28 -28.53 -14.34
N ILE A 137 -36.35 -28.43 -13.02
CA ILE A 137 -35.34 -28.18 -11.99
C ILE A 137 -34.44 -29.41 -11.75
N SER A 138 -33.19 -29.13 -11.36
CA SER A 138 -32.20 -29.99 -10.65
C SER A 138 -31.69 -31.28 -11.31
N MET A 139 -30.39 -31.29 -11.65
CA MET A 139 -29.39 -32.28 -11.17
C MET A 139 -27.96 -31.75 -11.43
N PRO A 140 -26.96 -32.16 -10.63
CA PRO A 140 -25.70 -31.43 -10.43
C PRO A 140 -24.78 -31.56 -11.65
N ALA A 141 -24.16 -30.44 -12.05
CA ALA A 141 -23.16 -30.46 -13.11
C ALA A 141 -21.89 -31.17 -12.63
N PRO A 142 -21.29 -32.08 -13.44
CA PRO A 142 -19.99 -32.65 -13.14
C PRO A 142 -18.94 -31.53 -13.21
N VAL A 143 -18.26 -31.32 -12.08
CA VAL A 143 -17.12 -30.40 -11.98
C VAL A 143 -15.98 -31.00 -12.81
N VAL A 144 -15.82 -30.52 -14.04
CA VAL A 144 -14.57 -30.73 -14.76
C VAL A 144 -13.59 -29.70 -14.22
N VAL A 145 -12.79 -30.11 -13.22
CA VAL A 145 -11.66 -29.33 -12.71
C VAL A 145 -10.63 -29.29 -13.84
N GLN A 146 -10.70 -28.22 -14.64
CA GLN A 146 -9.59 -27.87 -15.52
C GLN A 146 -8.48 -27.38 -14.58
N ASN A 147 -7.42 -28.17 -14.39
CA ASN A 147 -6.26 -27.79 -13.58
C ASN A 147 -5.65 -26.50 -14.14
N CYS A 148 -6.08 -25.36 -13.61
CA CYS A 148 -5.28 -24.14 -13.61
C CYS A 148 -3.95 -24.52 -12.93
N PRO A 149 -2.79 -24.10 -13.46
CA PRO A 149 -1.56 -24.25 -12.69
C PRO A 149 -1.77 -23.58 -11.34
N GLU A 150 -1.65 -24.36 -10.27
CA GLU A 150 -1.79 -23.88 -8.90
C GLU A 150 -0.61 -22.94 -8.64
N TYR A 151 -0.87 -21.63 -8.67
CA TYR A 151 0.15 -20.65 -8.35
C TYR A 151 0.30 -20.59 -6.84
N SER A 152 1.54 -20.65 -6.38
CA SER A 152 1.87 -20.43 -4.99
C SER A 152 1.99 -18.93 -4.72
N THR A 153 1.71 -18.53 -3.48
CA THR A 153 1.77 -17.14 -3.06
C THR A 153 2.55 -17.04 -1.76
N PHE A 154 3.49 -16.10 -1.71
CA PHE A 154 4.01 -15.64 -0.43
C PHE A 154 3.78 -14.15 -0.25
N THR A 155 3.60 -13.74 0.99
CA THR A 155 3.38 -12.35 1.40
C THR A 155 4.35 -11.98 2.49
N PHE A 156 4.76 -10.73 2.52
CA PHE A 156 5.48 -10.13 3.63
C PHE A 156 5.04 -8.67 3.81
N TYR A 157 5.32 -8.13 4.98
CA TYR A 157 5.01 -6.74 5.32
C TYR A 157 6.30 -5.99 5.63
N ILE A 158 6.40 -4.75 5.14
CA ILE A 158 7.46 -3.82 5.49
C ILE A 158 6.84 -2.73 6.36
N PHE A 159 7.23 -2.66 7.62
CA PHE A 159 6.74 -1.66 8.57
C PHE A 159 7.64 -0.42 8.58
N TYR A 160 7.03 0.75 8.73
CA TYR A 160 7.67 2.06 8.65
C TYR A 160 7.44 2.86 9.94
N PRO A 161 8.40 3.72 10.34
CA PRO A 161 8.15 4.77 11.32
C PRO A 161 6.94 5.61 10.97
N ASN A 162 6.42 6.29 11.99
CA ASN A 162 5.35 7.25 11.78
C ASN A 162 5.81 8.34 10.80
N ASN A 163 4.92 8.85 9.96
CA ASN A 163 5.23 9.95 9.03
C ASN A 163 6.44 9.74 8.09
N TYR A 164 6.89 8.49 7.92
CA TYR A 164 7.94 8.08 6.98
C TYR A 164 7.38 7.11 5.93
N SER A 165 7.77 7.32 4.68
CA SER A 165 7.36 6.50 3.54
C SER A 165 8.51 6.14 2.58
N GLY A 166 9.68 6.77 2.75
CA GLY A 166 10.81 6.63 1.83
C GLY A 166 10.71 7.52 0.59
N ARG A 167 9.74 8.43 0.52
CA ARG A 167 9.52 9.32 -0.66
C ARG A 167 10.69 10.25 -0.96
N ASN A 168 11.52 10.58 0.03
CA ASN A 168 12.65 11.49 -0.11
C ASN A 168 13.99 10.74 -0.23
N ASP A 169 13.95 9.41 -0.19
CA ASP A 169 15.12 8.54 -0.08
C ASP A 169 15.22 7.64 -1.30
N ALA A 170 16.39 7.03 -1.48
CA ALA A 170 16.53 5.93 -2.42
C ALA A 170 15.62 4.79 -1.95
N PRO A 171 15.02 3.99 -2.85
CA PRO A 171 15.16 4.01 -4.30
C PRO A 171 14.14 4.93 -5.03
N VAL A 172 13.37 5.73 -4.31
CA VAL A 172 12.38 6.64 -4.92
C VAL A 172 13.08 7.85 -5.53
N VAL A 173 14.00 8.46 -4.78
CA VAL A 173 14.91 9.52 -5.24
C VAL A 173 16.24 8.87 -5.55
N ALA A 174 16.62 8.86 -6.83
CA ALA A 174 17.92 8.37 -7.24
C ALA A 174 19.04 9.19 -6.55
N ASP A 175 20.13 8.51 -6.20
CA ASP A 175 21.34 9.10 -5.60
C ASP A 175 21.16 9.76 -4.22
N ALA A 176 20.02 9.56 -3.54
CA ALA A 176 19.88 9.99 -2.17
C ALA A 176 20.81 9.18 -1.24
N ASP A 177 21.46 9.86 -0.29
CA ASP A 177 22.39 9.23 0.65
C ASP A 177 21.74 8.08 1.45
N VAL A 178 20.48 8.27 1.82
CA VAL A 178 19.72 7.28 2.58
C VAL A 178 18.89 6.43 1.65
N HIS A 179 19.03 5.12 1.80
CA HIS A 179 18.20 4.12 1.15
C HIS A 179 17.18 3.56 2.14
N THR A 180 15.91 3.60 1.74
CA THR A 180 14.74 3.34 2.60
C THR A 180 14.82 1.96 3.24
N MET A 181 15.09 0.92 2.45
CA MET A 181 15.08 -0.45 2.97
C MET A 181 16.30 -0.77 3.82
N ASP A 182 17.44 -0.16 3.52
CA ASP A 182 18.64 -0.29 4.34
C ASP A 182 18.45 0.45 5.67
N TYR A 183 17.81 1.61 5.66
CA TYR A 183 17.42 2.31 6.89
C TYR A 183 16.46 1.45 7.74
N LEU A 184 15.42 0.88 7.13
CA LEU A 184 14.49 0.01 7.85
C LEU A 184 15.16 -1.27 8.36
N ALA A 185 16.17 -1.79 7.67
CA ALA A 185 16.85 -3.03 8.04
C ALA A 185 17.99 -2.84 9.06
N GLY A 186 18.72 -1.73 8.98
CA GLY A 186 19.93 -1.51 9.79
C GLY A 186 20.28 -0.05 10.06
N GLY A 187 19.44 0.90 9.65
CA GLY A 187 19.64 2.32 9.91
C GLY A 187 19.45 2.69 11.38
N ILE A 188 19.98 3.85 11.75
CA ILE A 188 19.96 4.35 13.12
C ILE A 188 19.11 5.61 13.23
N PHE A 189 18.31 5.72 14.27
CA PHE A 189 17.65 6.97 14.66
C PHE A 189 16.96 7.71 13.49
N THR A 190 17.35 8.94 13.19
CA THR A 190 16.87 9.72 12.02
C THR A 190 17.71 9.51 10.76
N GLN A 191 18.79 8.74 10.86
CA GLN A 191 19.87 8.60 9.90
C GLN A 191 20.56 9.95 9.61
N LYS A 192 20.75 10.76 10.65
CA LYS A 192 21.46 12.05 10.58
C LYS A 192 22.55 12.18 11.63
N ARG A 193 23.57 12.96 11.30
CA ARG A 193 24.62 13.41 12.23
C ARG A 193 24.67 14.92 12.32
N PHE A 194 25.26 15.42 13.40
CA PHE A 194 25.71 16.82 13.44
C PHE A 194 26.93 17.02 12.55
N LYS A 195 27.01 18.15 11.83
CA LYS A 195 28.12 18.43 10.91
C LYS A 195 29.47 18.67 11.60
N ASN A 196 29.48 18.98 12.90
CA ASN A 196 30.68 19.35 13.61
C ASN A 196 30.70 18.75 15.03
N SER A 197 31.40 17.64 15.19
CA SER A 197 31.48 16.90 16.46
C SER A 197 32.16 17.70 17.58
N SER A 198 33.17 18.51 17.28
CA SER A 198 33.87 19.28 18.33
C SER A 198 32.98 20.37 18.95
N VAL A 199 32.11 20.98 18.13
CA VAL A 199 31.09 21.93 18.63
C VAL A 199 30.04 21.22 19.46
N VAL A 200 29.62 20.01 19.06
CA VAL A 200 28.68 19.19 19.84
C VAL A 200 29.28 18.85 21.21
N ALA A 201 30.49 18.28 21.23
CA ALA A 201 31.20 17.93 22.47
C ALA A 201 31.34 19.13 23.43
N SER A 202 31.68 20.31 22.88
CA SER A 202 31.80 21.55 23.66
C SER A 202 30.45 21.98 24.26
N ARG A 203 29.36 21.89 23.49
CA ARG A 203 28.02 22.25 23.97
C ARG A 203 27.47 21.24 24.99
N LEU A 204 27.75 19.95 24.81
CA LEU A 204 27.38 18.91 25.77
C LEU A 204 28.06 19.16 27.12
N LYS A 205 29.37 19.43 27.14
CA LYS A 205 30.12 19.80 28.36
C LYS A 205 29.58 21.06 29.03
N ALA A 206 29.14 22.03 28.24
CA ALA A 206 28.57 23.28 28.74
C ALA A 206 27.07 23.22 29.05
N GLY A 207 26.40 22.07 28.90
CA GLY A 207 24.95 21.93 29.09
C GLY A 207 24.10 22.82 28.16
N THR A 208 24.63 23.18 26.99
CA THR A 208 23.99 24.11 26.05
C THR A 208 23.22 23.37 24.95
N SER A 209 22.12 23.96 24.48
CA SER A 209 21.27 23.35 23.44
C SER A 209 21.99 23.08 22.12
N LEU A 210 21.72 21.91 21.53
CA LEU A 210 22.22 21.50 20.21
C LEU A 210 21.31 21.94 19.05
N ARG A 211 20.13 22.51 19.34
CA ARG A 211 19.05 22.75 18.35
C ARG A 211 19.46 23.59 17.14
N SER A 212 20.37 24.54 17.33
CA SER A 212 20.84 25.45 16.27
C SER A 212 21.99 24.89 15.42
N LEU A 213 22.50 23.70 15.76
CA LEU A 213 23.59 23.08 15.01
C LEU A 213 23.08 22.48 13.70
N LYS A 214 23.91 22.60 12.67
CA LYS A 214 23.61 22.01 11.36
C LYS A 214 23.74 20.49 11.42
N THR A 215 22.84 19.81 10.73
CA THR A 215 22.84 18.35 10.56
C THR A 215 22.92 17.99 9.09
N GLU A 216 23.27 16.74 8.81
CA GLU A 216 23.26 16.14 7.46
C GLU A 216 22.85 14.68 7.53
N ASP A 217 22.38 14.16 6.41
CA ASP A 217 22.12 12.73 6.25
C ASP A 217 23.42 11.93 6.31
N ILE A 218 23.32 10.71 6.83
CA ILE A 218 24.41 9.73 6.85
C ILE A 218 24.05 8.67 5.81
N PRO A 219 24.91 8.36 4.84
CA PRO A 219 24.64 7.29 3.90
C PRO A 219 24.30 5.98 4.61
N THR A 220 23.28 5.28 4.14
CA THR A 220 22.94 3.96 4.71
C THR A 220 23.86 2.89 4.16
N GLU A 221 24.30 2.00 5.03
CA GLU A 221 24.96 0.76 4.66
C GLU A 221 23.95 -0.39 4.63
N LYS A 222 24.26 -1.42 3.85
CA LYS A 222 23.45 -2.64 3.85
C LYS A 222 23.51 -3.30 5.23
N ALA A 223 22.40 -3.89 5.66
CA ALA A 223 22.32 -4.58 6.95
C ALA A 223 23.16 -5.88 6.99
N THR A 224 23.82 -6.26 5.89
CA THR A 224 24.82 -7.33 5.83
C THR A 224 26.19 -6.92 6.39
N PHE A 225 26.41 -5.63 6.66
CA PHE A 225 27.67 -5.13 7.18
C PHE A 225 27.92 -5.60 8.63
N THR A 226 29.15 -6.01 8.93
CA THR A 226 29.54 -6.65 10.19
C THR A 226 30.10 -5.67 11.23
N GLU A 227 30.80 -4.62 10.79
CA GLU A 227 31.41 -3.63 11.69
C GLU A 227 30.37 -2.61 12.11
N ASN A 228 29.94 -2.68 13.38
CA ASN A 228 28.79 -1.90 13.82
C ASN A 228 28.95 -1.40 15.24
N PRO A 229 28.34 -0.25 15.58
CA PRO A 229 28.25 0.21 16.95
C PRO A 229 27.51 -0.82 17.81
N THR A 230 28.24 -1.51 18.68
CA THR A 230 27.66 -2.49 19.61
C THR A 230 26.66 -1.82 20.54
N ASN A 231 25.56 -2.50 20.86
CA ASN A 231 24.50 -2.03 21.77
C ASN A 231 23.71 -0.79 21.30
N VAL A 232 23.78 -0.45 20.01
CA VAL A 232 22.90 0.56 19.41
C VAL A 232 21.71 -0.15 18.77
N ALA A 233 20.49 0.31 19.06
CA ALA A 233 19.29 -0.16 18.40
C ALA A 233 19.25 0.35 16.95
N ARG A 234 19.02 -0.56 16.00
CA ARG A 234 19.04 -0.25 14.56
C ARG A 234 17.99 -1.03 13.81
N GLY A 235 17.62 -0.51 12.65
CA GLY A 235 16.51 -1.03 11.88
C GLY A 235 15.18 -0.78 12.59
N TYR A 236 14.22 -0.26 11.86
CA TYR A 236 12.90 -0.03 12.43
C TYR A 236 12.19 -1.37 12.63
N GLU A 237 11.67 -1.62 13.83
CA GLU A 237 10.98 -2.87 14.18
C GLU A 237 11.81 -4.14 13.95
N MET A 238 13.15 -4.06 14.01
CA MET A 238 14.02 -5.23 13.92
C MET A 238 14.24 -5.91 15.27
N SER A 239 14.43 -5.15 16.34
CA SER A 239 14.60 -5.71 17.70
C SER A 239 13.47 -5.29 18.63
N ARG A 240 13.49 -5.74 19.89
CA ARG A 240 12.58 -5.22 20.93
C ARG A 240 13.03 -3.89 21.53
N GLN A 241 14.20 -3.40 21.14
CA GLN A 241 14.72 -2.13 21.62
C GLN A 241 14.12 -0.95 20.84
N PRO A 242 13.94 0.21 21.49
CA PRO A 242 13.46 1.41 20.83
C PRO A 242 14.48 1.95 19.82
N LEU A 243 14.02 2.41 18.65
CA LEU A 243 14.89 3.00 17.62
C LEU A 243 15.30 4.44 17.97
N SER A 244 14.54 5.11 18.84
CA SER A 244 14.87 6.47 19.30
C SER A 244 15.93 6.44 20.41
N LEU A 245 17.16 6.84 20.08
CA LEU A 245 18.29 6.95 20.99
C LEU A 245 18.17 8.20 21.91
N ASN A 246 18.79 8.13 23.10
CA ASN A 246 18.71 9.18 24.10
C ASN A 246 19.75 10.28 23.89
N MET A 247 19.29 11.53 23.77
CA MET A 247 20.11 12.71 23.47
C MET A 247 20.90 13.28 24.67
N ASP A 248 21.05 12.54 25.78
CA ASP A 248 21.91 12.97 26.89
C ASP A 248 23.39 12.81 26.56
N ALA A 249 24.23 13.57 27.28
CA ALA A 249 25.66 13.67 27.00
C ALA A 249 26.38 12.32 27.09
N ASP A 250 26.02 11.45 28.03
CA ASP A 250 26.70 10.17 28.24
C ASP A 250 26.37 9.18 27.12
N ASN A 251 25.10 9.07 26.73
CA ASN A 251 24.70 8.21 25.62
C ASN A 251 25.24 8.72 24.28
N MET A 252 25.26 10.04 24.07
CA MET A 252 25.85 10.64 22.89
C MET A 252 27.37 10.41 22.82
N GLN A 253 28.09 10.55 23.95
CA GLN A 253 29.53 10.30 23.99
C GLN A 253 29.86 8.83 23.72
N ARG A 254 29.16 7.89 24.38
CA ARG A 254 29.36 6.45 24.15
C ARG A 254 29.15 6.04 22.71
N PHE A 255 28.19 6.67 22.03
CA PHE A 255 27.97 6.41 20.61
C PHE A 255 29.13 6.97 19.77
N GLU A 256 29.55 8.20 20.04
CA GLU A 256 30.64 8.85 19.31
C GLU A 256 31.97 8.11 19.47
N ASP A 257 32.27 7.59 20.66
CA ASP A 257 33.46 6.77 20.93
C ASP A 257 33.56 5.53 20.02
N VAL A 258 32.44 5.04 19.48
CA VAL A 258 32.37 3.85 18.62
C VAL A 258 32.12 4.19 17.15
N ALA A 259 31.35 5.24 16.87
CA ALA A 259 30.90 5.60 15.53
C ALA A 259 31.67 6.77 14.90
N ASP A 260 32.49 7.49 15.67
CA ASP A 260 33.24 8.69 15.24
C ASP A 260 32.35 9.87 14.78
N TYR A 261 31.10 9.91 15.24
CA TYR A 261 30.20 11.05 15.09
C TYR A 261 29.09 11.06 16.13
N TYR A 262 28.46 12.22 16.32
CA TYR A 262 27.22 12.34 17.10
C TYR A 262 25.99 12.26 16.19
N TYR A 263 25.11 11.30 16.45
CA TYR A 263 23.78 11.25 15.81
C TYR A 263 22.95 12.48 16.17
N ALA A 264 22.00 12.83 15.31
CA ALA A 264 21.21 14.05 15.46
C ALA A 264 19.71 13.81 15.24
N PRO A 265 18.82 14.46 16.01
CA PRO A 265 17.40 14.43 15.74
C PRO A 265 17.06 15.39 14.60
N ILE A 266 15.81 15.36 14.14
CA ILE A 266 15.30 16.38 13.21
C ILE A 266 14.62 17.46 14.04
N TYR A 267 15.27 18.62 14.13
CA TYR A 267 14.67 19.82 14.70
C TYR A 267 13.87 20.57 13.63
N GLU A 268 12.58 20.70 13.86
CA GLU A 268 11.69 21.66 13.19
C GLU A 268 11.09 22.52 14.30
N ALA A 269 10.78 23.81 14.11
CA ALA A 269 10.27 24.73 15.16
C ALA A 269 9.55 24.01 16.31
N ASP A 270 9.80 24.25 17.60
CA ASP A 270 9.27 23.51 18.76
C ASP A 270 9.32 21.95 18.81
N LYS A 271 9.47 21.24 17.70
CA LYS A 271 9.44 19.77 17.54
C LYS A 271 10.83 19.13 17.49
N VAL A 272 10.94 17.89 17.94
CA VAL A 272 12.18 17.11 17.93
C VAL A 272 11.86 15.68 17.54
N TRP A 273 12.06 15.32 16.28
CA TRP A 273 11.79 13.96 15.81
C TRP A 273 13.00 13.05 16.09
N GLY A 274 12.75 11.94 16.79
CA GLY A 274 13.73 10.93 17.16
C GLY A 274 13.77 9.71 16.22
N TYR A 275 13.17 9.83 15.04
CA TYR A 275 13.20 8.82 13.97
C TYR A 275 13.12 9.51 12.61
N ARG A 276 13.50 8.80 11.54
CA ARG A 276 13.46 9.35 10.19
C ARG A 276 12.01 9.63 9.78
N ILE A 277 11.81 10.77 9.10
CA ILE A 277 10.50 11.22 8.61
C ILE A 277 10.63 11.82 7.23
N ASP A 278 9.51 11.86 6.52
CA ASP A 278 9.42 12.57 5.24
C ASP A 278 9.55 14.09 5.44
N ASN A 279 10.11 14.80 4.47
CA ASN A 279 10.33 16.25 4.55
C ASN A 279 9.03 17.03 4.72
N GLU A 280 7.95 16.51 4.12
CA GLU A 280 6.62 17.11 4.07
C GLU A 280 5.82 16.89 5.35
N THR A 281 6.36 16.09 6.28
CA THR A 281 5.76 15.83 7.58
C THR A 281 6.48 16.53 8.73
N ARG A 282 7.66 17.14 8.48
CA ARG A 282 8.50 17.79 9.51
C ARG A 282 7.76 18.81 10.38
N THR A 283 6.87 19.59 9.77
CA THR A 283 6.11 20.65 10.45
C THR A 283 4.84 20.15 11.13
N GLN A 284 4.50 18.86 10.99
CA GLN A 284 3.27 18.31 11.53
C GLN A 284 3.32 18.19 13.06
N THR A 285 2.20 18.53 13.68
CA THR A 285 2.01 18.37 15.13
C THR A 285 1.46 16.97 15.40
N LEU A 286 2.04 16.26 16.37
CA LEU A 286 1.53 14.97 16.83
C LEU A 286 0.61 15.15 18.05
N LEU A 287 -0.28 14.18 18.31
CA LEU A 287 -1.22 14.20 19.45
C LEU A 287 -0.52 14.44 20.80
N SER A 288 0.70 13.90 20.94
CA SER A 288 1.50 14.00 22.14
C SER A 288 2.98 14.17 21.78
N ARG A 289 3.74 14.83 22.66
CA ARG A 289 5.20 14.95 22.55
C ARG A 289 5.91 13.59 22.51
N ASP A 290 5.33 12.59 23.15
CA ASP A 290 5.90 11.25 23.16
C ASP A 290 5.92 10.59 21.77
N ASN A 291 4.97 10.96 20.89
CA ASN A 291 4.83 10.37 19.56
C ASN A 291 5.97 10.77 18.61
N TYR A 292 6.80 11.75 19.01
CA TYR A 292 8.02 12.11 18.29
C TYR A 292 9.18 11.12 18.52
N ASN A 293 9.00 10.13 19.39
CA ASN A 293 9.98 9.07 19.64
C ASN A 293 9.36 7.67 19.47
N GLU A 294 10.13 6.72 18.96
CA GLU A 294 9.79 5.30 18.83
C GLU A 294 10.35 4.53 20.02
N THR A 295 9.60 4.55 21.13
CA THR A 295 9.99 3.98 22.43
C THR A 295 9.45 2.57 22.70
N ALA A 296 8.53 2.09 21.88
CA ALA A 296 8.00 0.72 21.91
C ALA A 296 8.34 0.02 20.60
N SER A 297 8.73 -1.25 20.65
CA SER A 297 8.99 -2.08 19.46
C SER A 297 8.42 -3.47 19.66
N TYR A 298 7.85 -4.03 18.59
CA TYR A 298 7.23 -5.35 18.56
C TYR A 298 7.96 -6.31 17.63
N SER A 299 9.12 -5.89 17.11
CA SER A 299 9.96 -6.67 16.19
C SER A 299 9.23 -7.04 14.89
N LEU A 300 8.27 -6.21 14.44
CA LEU A 300 7.38 -6.50 13.30
C LEU A 300 8.10 -6.75 11.97
N ASN A 301 9.28 -6.16 11.79
CA ASN A 301 10.10 -6.36 10.59
C ASN A 301 11.03 -7.57 10.70
N ALA A 302 11.26 -8.11 11.90
CA ALA A 302 12.08 -9.29 12.14
C ALA A 302 11.27 -10.59 12.14
N HIS A 303 11.97 -11.71 11.98
CA HIS A 303 11.38 -13.04 12.06
C HIS A 303 10.71 -13.27 13.42
N ALA A 304 11.29 -12.73 14.50
CA ALA A 304 10.73 -12.85 15.85
C ALA A 304 9.34 -12.21 16.02
N GLY A 305 8.96 -11.23 15.18
CA GLY A 305 7.63 -10.60 15.22
C GLY A 305 6.59 -11.25 14.31
N LEU A 306 6.95 -12.30 13.57
CA LEU A 306 6.09 -12.90 12.54
C LEU A 306 4.77 -13.43 13.11
N THR A 307 4.77 -14.00 14.31
CA THR A 307 3.56 -14.45 15.02
C THR A 307 2.61 -13.29 15.27
N THR A 308 3.12 -12.17 15.79
CA THR A 308 2.32 -10.96 16.02
C THR A 308 1.72 -10.42 14.73
N VAL A 309 2.48 -10.43 13.63
CA VAL A 309 1.95 -10.03 12.32
C VAL A 309 0.84 -10.98 11.87
N ARG A 310 1.05 -12.30 11.96
CA ARG A 310 0.07 -13.32 11.54
C ARG A 310 -1.26 -13.21 12.29
N GLU A 311 -1.21 -12.99 13.59
CA GLU A 311 -2.40 -12.88 14.44
C GLU A 311 -3.24 -11.63 14.15
N ASN A 312 -2.61 -10.56 13.65
CA ASN A 312 -3.27 -9.27 13.46
C ASN A 312 -3.52 -8.92 11.97
N MET A 313 -2.84 -9.58 11.04
CA MET A 313 -2.91 -9.31 9.60
C MET A 313 -3.21 -10.62 8.85
N PRO A 314 -4.47 -11.11 8.90
CA PRO A 314 -4.83 -12.41 8.33
C PRO A 314 -4.63 -12.43 6.81
N LEU A 315 -4.14 -13.56 6.31
CA LEU A 315 -3.85 -13.79 4.89
C LEU A 315 -4.87 -14.76 4.28
N GLY A 316 -4.97 -14.74 2.95
CA GLY A 316 -5.76 -15.72 2.22
C GLY A 316 -5.20 -17.13 2.37
N GLU A 317 -6.08 -18.14 2.27
CA GLU A 317 -5.72 -19.55 2.32
C GLU A 317 -4.60 -19.88 1.31
N GLY A 318 -3.64 -20.72 1.72
CA GLY A 318 -2.49 -21.10 0.90
C GLY A 318 -1.38 -20.04 0.76
N THR A 319 -1.48 -18.90 1.44
CA THR A 319 -0.43 -17.86 1.43
C THR A 319 0.61 -18.11 2.52
N VAL A 320 1.89 -18.19 2.14
CA VAL A 320 3.01 -18.26 3.10
C VAL A 320 3.40 -16.86 3.54
N LEU A 321 3.57 -16.64 4.85
CA LEU A 321 4.01 -15.37 5.42
C LEU A 321 5.49 -15.41 5.78
N TYR A 322 6.28 -14.46 5.27
CA TYR A 322 7.67 -14.23 5.66
C TYR A 322 7.85 -12.85 6.31
N SER A 323 8.90 -12.67 7.10
CA SER A 323 9.24 -11.35 7.65
C SER A 323 10.01 -10.49 6.62
N PHE A 324 10.03 -9.17 6.84
CA PHE A 324 10.88 -8.29 6.03
C PHE A 324 12.36 -8.67 6.16
N ALA A 325 12.84 -9.03 7.35
CA ALA A 325 14.22 -9.45 7.57
C ALA A 325 14.58 -10.70 6.75
N ASP A 326 13.70 -11.71 6.70
CA ASP A 326 13.92 -12.92 5.91
C ASP A 326 14.04 -12.58 4.41
N VAL A 327 13.14 -11.73 3.90
CA VAL A 327 13.15 -11.32 2.49
C VAL A 327 14.36 -10.44 2.18
N TYR A 328 14.69 -9.49 3.03
CA TYR A 328 15.88 -8.64 2.88
C TYR A 328 17.15 -9.50 2.84
N ALA A 329 17.29 -10.46 3.76
CA ALA A 329 18.42 -11.36 3.81
C ALA A 329 18.48 -12.31 2.59
N ALA A 330 17.33 -12.75 2.07
CA ALA A 330 17.28 -13.54 0.84
C ALA A 330 17.76 -12.75 -0.39
N LEU A 331 17.45 -11.45 -0.45
CA LEU A 331 17.80 -10.58 -1.57
C LEU A 331 19.24 -10.05 -1.51
N THR A 332 19.75 -9.79 -0.31
CA THR A 332 21.02 -9.04 -0.12
C THR A 332 22.16 -9.86 0.46
N GLY A 333 21.87 -10.96 1.16
CA GLY A 333 22.84 -11.72 1.94
C GLY A 333 22.33 -11.98 3.38
N ASN A 334 22.70 -13.13 3.96
CA ASN A 334 22.29 -13.52 5.32
C ASN A 334 23.52 -13.57 6.23
N GLU A 335 24.12 -12.40 6.42
CA GLU A 335 25.30 -12.19 7.25
C GLU A 335 25.21 -10.85 7.99
N GLY A 336 26.17 -10.54 8.85
CA GLY A 336 26.24 -9.25 9.54
C GLY A 336 25.11 -9.00 10.52
N TYR A 337 24.50 -7.81 10.45
CA TYR A 337 23.44 -7.42 11.37
C TYR A 337 22.13 -8.16 11.08
N ILE A 338 21.75 -8.29 9.80
CA ILE A 338 20.45 -8.85 9.43
C ILE A 338 20.29 -10.31 9.84
N SER A 339 21.38 -11.10 9.87
CA SER A 339 21.34 -12.52 10.25
C SER A 339 20.91 -12.77 11.69
N GLN A 340 20.90 -11.73 12.54
CA GLN A 340 20.39 -11.82 13.92
C GLN A 340 18.86 -11.75 13.98
N PHE A 341 18.21 -11.30 12.91
CA PHE A 341 16.76 -11.02 12.85
C PHE A 341 16.02 -11.85 11.81
N SER A 342 16.74 -12.52 10.92
CA SER A 342 16.19 -13.47 9.95
C SER A 342 16.31 -14.91 10.42
N ASP A 343 15.44 -15.78 9.91
CA ASP A 343 15.53 -17.23 10.05
C ASP A 343 16.14 -17.87 8.80
N LYS A 344 17.14 -18.73 9.00
CA LYS A 344 17.87 -19.36 7.90
C LYS A 344 16.97 -20.22 7.00
N GLN A 345 16.04 -20.98 7.58
CA GLN A 345 15.15 -21.85 6.81
C GLN A 345 14.22 -21.03 5.91
N SER A 346 13.68 -19.94 6.45
CA SER A 346 12.83 -18.99 5.72
C SER A 346 13.60 -18.29 4.60
N VAL A 347 14.83 -17.83 4.88
CA VAL A 347 15.72 -17.24 3.88
C VAL A 347 16.03 -18.22 2.73
N ASP A 348 16.39 -19.46 3.05
CA ASP A 348 16.70 -20.48 2.05
C ASP A 348 15.47 -20.83 1.20
N ALA A 349 14.28 -20.88 1.81
CA ALA A 349 13.02 -21.09 1.07
C ALA A 349 12.69 -19.93 0.12
N ILE A 350 12.92 -18.67 0.53
CA ILE A 350 12.71 -17.52 -0.36
C ILE A 350 13.72 -17.54 -1.50
N LYS A 351 14.99 -17.86 -1.24
CA LYS A 351 16.01 -18.00 -2.30
C LYS A 351 15.63 -19.07 -3.32
N ASP A 352 15.17 -20.24 -2.87
CA ASP A 352 14.66 -21.30 -3.74
C ASP A 352 13.51 -20.82 -4.63
N ILE A 353 12.58 -20.03 -4.08
CA ILE A 353 11.49 -19.45 -4.88
C ILE A 353 12.03 -18.47 -5.93
N LEU A 354 12.95 -17.58 -5.54
CA LEU A 354 13.49 -16.55 -6.44
C LEU A 354 14.39 -17.13 -7.55
N GLU A 355 15.06 -18.26 -7.29
CA GLU A 355 16.06 -18.83 -8.21
C GLU A 355 15.52 -20.01 -9.02
N ASN A 356 14.62 -20.81 -8.45
CA ASN A 356 14.12 -22.04 -9.07
C ASN A 356 12.63 -22.01 -9.42
N SER A 357 11.92 -20.90 -9.18
CA SER A 357 10.52 -20.74 -9.59
C SER A 357 10.36 -19.62 -10.61
N ARG A 358 9.28 -19.69 -11.39
CA ARG A 358 8.88 -18.59 -12.27
C ARG A 358 8.00 -17.61 -11.51
N ILE A 359 8.53 -16.42 -11.21
CA ILE A 359 7.74 -15.32 -10.65
C ILE A 359 6.77 -14.80 -11.71
N LEU A 360 5.51 -14.63 -11.34
CA LEU A 360 4.43 -14.17 -12.23
C LEU A 360 4.06 -12.72 -11.98
N HIS A 361 4.00 -12.32 -10.71
CA HIS A 361 3.47 -11.02 -10.33
C HIS A 361 3.96 -10.60 -8.95
N VAL A 362 4.27 -9.32 -8.80
CA VAL A 362 4.58 -8.67 -7.53
C VAL A 362 3.61 -7.52 -7.31
N GLN A 363 2.83 -7.58 -6.25
CA GLN A 363 1.84 -6.56 -5.89
C GLN A 363 2.25 -5.91 -4.57
N ALA A 364 2.22 -4.57 -4.51
CA ALA A 364 2.37 -3.82 -3.26
C ALA A 364 1.12 -3.00 -2.95
N GLU A 365 0.75 -2.99 -1.67
CA GLU A 365 -0.37 -2.22 -1.13
C GLU A 365 0.11 -1.47 0.11
N GLY A 366 -0.04 -0.15 0.10
CA GLY A 366 0.34 0.69 1.23
C GLY A 366 -0.80 0.85 2.22
N LEU A 367 -0.45 0.90 3.50
CA LEU A 367 -1.35 1.19 4.61
C LEU A 367 -0.83 2.41 5.38
N ALA A 368 -1.76 3.24 5.84
CA ALA A 368 -1.51 4.36 6.74
C ALA A 368 -2.54 4.37 7.88
N THR A 369 -2.22 5.04 8.98
CA THR A 369 -3.11 5.22 10.12
C THR A 369 -4.04 6.39 9.90
N SER A 370 -5.24 6.36 10.48
CA SER A 370 -6.17 7.50 10.50
C SER A 370 -5.70 8.69 11.37
N GLN A 371 -4.65 8.49 12.17
CA GLN A 371 -4.11 9.47 13.11
C GLN A 371 -3.37 10.63 12.37
N ASP A 372 -4.11 11.65 11.92
CA ASP A 372 -3.58 12.96 11.50
C ASP A 372 -4.12 14.05 12.45
N ASN A 373 -3.27 15.00 12.84
CA ASN A 373 -3.63 16.04 13.82
C ASN A 373 -3.62 17.45 13.24
N TYR A 374 -3.81 17.57 11.93
CA TYR A 374 -3.97 18.87 11.32
C TYR A 374 -5.30 19.49 11.77
N ILE A 375 -5.22 20.68 12.37
CA ILE A 375 -6.36 21.40 12.99
C ILE A 375 -6.83 22.62 12.15
N GLY A 376 -6.40 22.72 10.89
CA GLY A 376 -6.75 23.84 10.00
C GLY A 376 -8.04 23.63 9.19
N LYS A 377 -8.36 24.57 8.30
CA LYS A 377 -9.49 24.42 7.37
C LYS A 377 -9.34 23.14 6.54
N ASN A 378 -10.46 22.43 6.32
CA ASN A 378 -10.52 21.14 5.60
C ASN A 378 -9.67 20.03 6.24
N ALA A 379 -9.63 19.98 7.57
CA ALA A 379 -8.71 19.12 8.29
C ALA A 379 -8.80 17.64 7.94
N GLU A 380 -10.02 17.13 7.87
CA GLU A 380 -10.30 15.73 7.52
C GLU A 380 -9.78 15.39 6.11
N VAL A 381 -10.01 16.27 5.13
CA VAL A 381 -9.57 16.07 3.73
C VAL A 381 -8.05 16.14 3.62
N VAL A 382 -7.42 17.07 4.33
CA VAL A 382 -5.96 17.23 4.35
C VAL A 382 -5.31 15.99 4.98
N GLY A 383 -5.81 15.52 6.12
CA GLY A 383 -5.33 14.30 6.77
C GLY A 383 -5.50 13.06 5.89
N LEU A 384 -6.67 12.91 5.27
CA LEU A 384 -6.94 11.82 4.32
C LEU A 384 -5.94 11.80 3.16
N ASN A 385 -5.69 12.94 2.52
CA ASN A 385 -4.77 13.04 1.40
C ASN A 385 -3.32 12.77 1.81
N ARG A 386 -2.91 13.23 2.99
CA ARG A 386 -1.58 12.93 3.55
C ARG A 386 -1.38 11.45 3.79
N ASN A 387 -2.37 10.79 4.40
CA ASN A 387 -2.30 9.36 4.68
C ASN A 387 -2.33 8.52 3.41
N ARG A 388 -3.11 8.90 2.40
CA ARG A 388 -3.08 8.29 1.05
C ARG A 388 -1.73 8.46 0.36
N THR A 389 -1.11 9.63 0.53
CA THR A 389 0.22 9.89 -0.04
C THR A 389 1.28 9.02 0.67
N LEU A 390 1.25 8.97 2.00
CA LEU A 390 2.14 8.13 2.79
C LEU A 390 2.01 6.64 2.42
N SER A 391 0.78 6.14 2.32
CA SER A 391 0.54 4.75 1.94
C SER A 391 1.07 4.46 0.53
N HIS A 392 0.78 5.32 -0.44
CA HIS A 392 1.29 5.17 -1.80
C HIS A 392 2.83 5.08 -1.83
N TYR A 393 3.53 6.00 -1.16
CA TYR A 393 4.99 6.02 -1.20
C TYR A 393 5.64 4.85 -0.47
N ARG A 394 5.02 4.29 0.58
CA ARG A 394 5.48 3.04 1.23
C ARG A 394 5.42 1.85 0.27
N ALA A 395 4.36 1.75 -0.53
CA ALA A 395 4.27 0.72 -1.55
C ALA A 395 5.26 0.96 -2.70
N LEU A 396 5.43 2.22 -3.12
CA LEU A 396 6.33 2.59 -4.20
C LEU A 396 7.80 2.32 -3.85
N SER A 397 8.27 2.70 -2.66
CA SER A 397 9.64 2.46 -2.20
C SER A 397 9.94 0.96 -2.13
N ALA A 398 8.99 0.14 -1.66
CA ALA A 398 9.09 -1.33 -1.67
C ALA A 398 9.24 -1.90 -3.08
N ILE A 399 8.39 -1.50 -4.02
CA ILE A 399 8.46 -1.98 -5.42
C ILE A 399 9.76 -1.56 -6.09
N LYS A 400 10.18 -0.32 -5.90
CA LYS A 400 11.44 0.19 -6.43
C LYS A 400 12.63 -0.59 -5.91
N TRP A 401 12.66 -0.90 -4.61
CA TRP A 401 13.72 -1.72 -4.01
C TRP A 401 13.75 -3.15 -4.58
N LEU A 402 12.60 -3.80 -4.68
CA LEU A 402 12.51 -5.15 -5.26
C LEU A 402 13.02 -5.17 -6.70
N ARG A 403 12.75 -4.12 -7.49
CA ARG A 403 13.27 -3.98 -8.85
C ARG A 403 14.79 -3.78 -8.88
N GLU A 404 15.33 -2.96 -7.99
CA GLU A 404 16.77 -2.71 -7.88
C GLU A 404 17.57 -3.93 -7.38
N SER A 405 16.93 -4.86 -6.67
CA SER A 405 17.60 -6.09 -6.19
C SER A 405 18.16 -6.97 -7.31
N GLY A 406 17.71 -6.79 -8.57
CA GLY A 406 18.09 -7.61 -9.72
C GLY A 406 17.50 -9.03 -9.71
N LYS A 407 16.99 -9.52 -8.57
CA LYS A 407 16.38 -10.85 -8.41
C LYS A 407 14.99 -11.00 -9.07
N PHE A 408 14.42 -9.89 -9.54
CA PHE A 408 13.17 -9.86 -10.29
C PHE A 408 13.34 -9.35 -11.73
N GLY A 409 14.57 -9.38 -12.27
CA GLY A 409 14.93 -8.74 -13.54
C GLY A 409 14.19 -9.23 -14.79
N GLU A 410 13.63 -10.45 -14.77
CA GLU A 410 12.82 -10.99 -15.87
C GLU A 410 11.39 -10.42 -15.92
N LEU A 411 10.93 -9.80 -14.83
CA LEU A 411 9.60 -9.20 -14.75
C LEU A 411 9.55 -7.89 -15.53
N LYS A 412 8.51 -7.74 -16.34
CA LYS A 412 8.21 -6.49 -17.05
C LYS A 412 7.55 -5.51 -16.10
N GLN A 413 7.52 -4.23 -16.49
CA GLN A 413 6.88 -3.18 -15.69
C GLN A 413 5.41 -3.49 -15.34
N GLY A 414 4.67 -4.18 -16.23
CA GLY A 414 3.29 -4.60 -15.99
C GLY A 414 3.11 -5.77 -15.02
N ASP A 415 4.20 -6.47 -14.67
CA ASP A 415 4.19 -7.56 -13.70
C ASP A 415 4.37 -7.05 -12.26
N PHE A 416 4.63 -5.74 -12.10
CA PHE A 416 4.56 -5.03 -10.82
C PHE A 416 3.28 -4.20 -10.76
N SER A 417 2.53 -4.30 -9.66
CA SER A 417 1.38 -3.44 -9.41
C SER A 417 1.50 -2.74 -8.06
N ILE A 418 1.09 -1.47 -8.03
CA ILE A 418 0.79 -0.75 -6.80
C ILE A 418 -0.72 -0.61 -6.76
N ASN A 419 -1.36 -1.37 -5.89
CA ASN A 419 -2.81 -1.27 -5.74
C ASN A 419 -3.14 -0.20 -4.72
N VAL A 420 -4.01 0.73 -5.14
CA VAL A 420 -4.65 1.66 -4.23
C VAL A 420 -5.79 0.90 -3.57
N LEU A 421 -5.62 0.54 -2.30
CA LEU A 421 -6.70 -0.05 -1.51
C LEU A 421 -7.94 0.87 -1.57
N SER A 422 -9.14 0.28 -1.58
CA SER A 422 -10.40 1.05 -1.53
C SER A 422 -10.48 1.91 -0.27
N ASP A 423 -9.87 1.44 0.82
CA ASP A 423 -9.59 2.22 2.03
C ASP A 423 -8.18 1.90 2.55
N PRO A 424 -7.15 2.69 2.19
CA PRO A 424 -5.77 2.44 2.61
C PRO A 424 -5.50 2.91 4.06
N ILE A 425 -6.53 3.37 4.77
CA ILE A 425 -6.40 3.99 6.07
C ILE A 425 -7.01 3.05 7.12
N GLY A 426 -6.16 2.49 7.96
CA GLY A 426 -6.62 1.74 9.12
C GLY A 426 -7.15 2.69 10.18
N CYS A 427 -8.40 2.50 10.59
CA CYS A 427 -8.94 3.16 11.78
C CYS A 427 -8.20 2.67 13.03
N VAL A 428 -7.54 3.59 13.72
CA VAL A 428 -6.86 3.31 14.98
C VAL A 428 -7.53 4.11 16.09
N ASP A 429 -7.96 3.40 17.14
CA ASP A 429 -8.58 3.94 18.35
C ASP A 429 -7.55 4.32 19.44
N ASP A 430 -6.27 4.04 19.19
CA ASP A 430 -5.16 4.36 20.08
C ASP A 430 -4.91 5.88 20.14
N GLN A 431 -4.59 6.39 21.32
CA GLN A 431 -4.18 7.78 21.54
C GLN A 431 -2.68 7.99 21.20
N SER A 432 -1.94 6.90 21.01
CA SER A 432 -0.51 6.89 20.73
C SER A 432 -0.24 6.39 19.31
N THR A 433 0.72 7.01 18.63
CA THR A 433 1.24 6.45 17.36
C THR A 433 2.17 5.26 17.60
N ARG A 434 2.56 5.01 18.86
CA ARG A 434 3.55 3.98 19.24
C ARG A 434 2.94 2.60 19.48
N GLY A 435 1.62 2.51 19.69
CA GLY A 435 0.97 1.25 20.01
C GLY A 435 0.89 0.29 18.83
N LEU A 436 0.70 -1.00 19.13
CA LEU A 436 0.73 -2.08 18.15
C LEU A 436 -0.24 -1.84 16.96
N LYS A 437 -1.49 -1.44 17.22
CA LYS A 437 -2.46 -1.16 16.14
C LYS A 437 -2.00 -0.04 15.21
N ALA A 438 -1.40 1.02 15.76
CA ALA A 438 -0.84 2.11 14.97
C ALA A 438 0.36 1.63 14.15
N LYS A 439 1.24 0.80 14.74
CA LYS A 439 2.40 0.19 14.04
C LYS A 439 1.96 -0.70 12.87
N LEU A 440 0.98 -1.56 13.09
CA LEU A 440 0.49 -2.51 12.09
C LEU A 440 -0.10 -1.82 10.84
N ASN A 441 -0.68 -0.64 11.02
CA ASN A 441 -1.24 0.18 9.94
C ASN A 441 -0.21 1.14 9.30
N ARG A 442 1.07 1.02 9.65
CA ARG A 442 2.17 1.78 9.04
C ARG A 442 3.06 0.86 8.21
N CYS A 443 2.50 0.27 7.16
CA CYS A 443 3.23 -0.73 6.39
C CYS A 443 2.96 -0.68 4.88
N ALA A 444 3.78 -1.42 4.14
CA ALA A 444 3.46 -1.92 2.81
C ALA A 444 3.29 -3.44 2.89
N ARG A 445 2.19 -3.96 2.34
CA ARG A 445 1.97 -5.39 2.11
C ARG A 445 2.48 -5.74 0.71
N ILE A 446 3.37 -6.71 0.62
CA ILE A 446 3.89 -7.20 -0.65
C ILE A 446 3.43 -8.63 -0.85
N THR A 447 2.86 -8.92 -2.01
CA THR A 447 2.40 -10.26 -2.40
C THR A 447 3.12 -10.68 -3.67
N VAL A 448 3.78 -11.83 -3.61
CA VAL A 448 4.52 -12.43 -4.73
C VAL A 448 3.83 -13.72 -5.15
N LYS A 449 3.42 -13.79 -6.42
CA LYS A 449 2.82 -14.97 -7.03
C LYS A 449 3.83 -15.66 -7.93
N TYR A 450 3.94 -16.98 -7.81
CA TYR A 450 4.94 -17.77 -8.55
C TYR A 450 4.41 -19.16 -8.90
N ILE A 451 5.05 -19.79 -9.88
CA ILE A 451 4.86 -21.20 -10.23
C ILE A 451 6.19 -21.91 -10.02
N LYS A 452 6.17 -22.95 -9.20
CA LYS A 452 7.33 -23.81 -8.98
C LYS A 452 7.49 -24.82 -10.12
#